data_AF-A0A9E3YBM6-F1
#
_entry.id   AF-A0A9E3YBM6-F1
#
_cell.length_a   1.000
_cell.length_b   1.000
_cell.length_c   1.000
_cell.angle_alpha   90.00
_cell.angle_beta   90.00
_cell.angle_gamma   90.00
#
_symmetry.space_group_name_H-M   'P 1'
#
loop_
_entity.id
_entity.type
_entity.pdbx_description
1 polymer ?
#
loop_
_entity_poly.entity_id
_entity_poly.type
_entity_poly.pdbx_seq_one_letter_code
_entity_poly.pdbx_strand_id
1 'polypeptide(L)'
;MGDLIDRRRARRAALGGSGSRDPVKQYLAEIGQVPLLSREEEFELSELIEKGTIASRILAEIDAPESCPLIDEAEIARLRADKAAGDEAFDTMCRANLRLVVSIAKRYSGRGMALLDLVQEGNLGLMRAVEKFDRHKGFKFSTYAT
;
A
#
# COMPACT_ATOMS: atom_id res chain seq x y z
N MET A 1 -28.81 -9.50 -50.69
CA MET A 1 -28.97 -10.15 -49.37
C MET A 1 -27.71 -9.90 -48.51
N GLY A 2 -27.29 -8.64 -48.30
CA GLY A 2 -26.01 -8.32 -47.64
C GLY A 2 -26.04 -7.14 -46.64
N ASP A 3 -26.98 -6.20 -46.77
CA ASP A 3 -26.92 -4.92 -46.03
C ASP A 3 -27.50 -4.91 -44.59
N LEU A 4 -28.07 -6.01 -44.11
CA LEU A 4 -28.64 -6.06 -42.75
C LEU A 4 -27.66 -6.53 -41.67
N ILE A 5 -26.57 -7.20 -42.06
CA ILE A 5 -25.57 -7.74 -41.12
C ILE A 5 -24.53 -6.66 -40.75
N ASP A 6 -24.16 -5.80 -41.70
CA ASP A 6 -23.18 -4.73 -41.45
C ASP A 6 -23.70 -3.61 -40.55
N ARG A 7 -25.00 -3.30 -40.60
CA ARG A 7 -25.62 -2.29 -39.71
C ARG A 7 -25.62 -2.72 -38.23
N ARG A 8 -25.69 -4.03 -37.94
CA ARG A 8 -25.58 -4.56 -36.56
C ARG A 8 -24.16 -4.51 -36.03
N ARG A 9 -23.16 -4.67 -36.91
CA ARG A 9 -21.73 -4.56 -36.57
C ARG A 9 -21.33 -3.11 -36.31
N ALA A 10 -21.81 -2.17 -37.12
CA ALA A 10 -21.58 -0.74 -36.96
C ALA A 10 -22.24 -0.15 -35.69
N ARG A 11 -23.45 -0.61 -35.30
CA ARG A 11 -24.08 -0.19 -34.04
C ARG A 11 -23.37 -0.68 -32.78
N ARG A 12 -22.68 -1.83 -32.83
CA ARG A 12 -21.90 -2.36 -31.69
C ARG A 12 -20.57 -1.63 -31.51
N ALA A 13 -20.03 -1.02 -32.57
CA ALA A 13 -18.88 -0.12 -32.50
C ALA A 13 -19.26 1.29 -32.01
N ALA A 14 -20.47 1.78 -32.33
CA ALA A 14 -20.95 3.11 -31.90
C ALA A 14 -21.44 3.18 -30.44
N LEU A 15 -21.70 2.03 -29.80
CA LEU A 15 -22.05 1.94 -28.36
C LEU A 15 -20.83 1.69 -27.46
N GLY A 16 -19.61 1.64 -28.01
CA GLY A 16 -18.36 1.52 -27.26
C GLY A 16 -17.85 2.84 -26.66
N GLY A 17 -18.62 3.92 -26.80
CA GLY A 17 -18.31 5.24 -26.26
C GLY A 17 -18.72 5.37 -24.79
N SER A 18 -17.95 4.74 -23.90
CA SER A 18 -17.68 5.30 -22.57
C SER A 18 -16.31 4.80 -22.16
N GLY A 19 -15.28 5.59 -22.48
CA GLY A 19 -13.94 5.50 -21.88
C GLY A 19 -13.95 5.91 -20.40
N SER A 20 -14.98 5.50 -19.66
CA SER A 20 -14.96 5.42 -18.21
C SER A 20 -13.90 4.39 -17.87
N ARG A 21 -12.73 4.86 -17.42
CA ARG A 21 -11.70 4.00 -16.85
C ARG A 21 -12.37 3.19 -15.76
N ASP A 22 -12.58 1.90 -16.01
CA ASP A 22 -13.02 0.95 -14.99
C ASP A 22 -12.08 1.11 -13.78
N PRO A 23 -12.56 1.67 -12.66
CA PRO A 23 -11.69 2.03 -11.53
C PRO A 23 -10.98 0.80 -10.98
N VAL A 24 -11.62 -0.36 -11.06
CA VAL A 24 -11.04 -1.65 -10.65
C VAL A 24 -9.87 -2.00 -11.56
N LYS A 25 -10.02 -1.89 -12.89
CA LYS A 25 -8.93 -2.19 -13.83
C LYS A 25 -7.76 -1.22 -13.66
N GLN A 26 -8.03 0.06 -13.44
CA GLN A 26 -6.99 1.05 -13.19
C GLN A 26 -6.21 0.70 -11.92
N TYR A 27 -6.90 0.45 -10.81
CA TYR A 27 -6.29 0.06 -9.55
C TYR A 27 -5.44 -1.22 -9.68
N LEU A 28 -5.98 -2.27 -10.31
CA LEU A 28 -5.26 -3.52 -10.52
C LEU A 28 -4.02 -3.34 -11.40
N ALA A 29 -4.07 -2.45 -12.38
CA ALA A 29 -2.93 -2.12 -13.23
C ALA A 29 -1.84 -1.40 -12.41
N GLU A 30 -2.21 -0.42 -11.57
CA GLU A 30 -1.28 0.34 -10.73
C GLU A 30 -0.54 -0.56 -9.73
N ILE A 31 -1.25 -1.39 -8.97
CA ILE A 31 -0.61 -2.30 -8.00
C ILE A 31 0.18 -3.43 -8.69
N GLY A 32 -0.11 -3.70 -9.97
CA GLY A 32 0.61 -4.69 -10.77
C GLY A 32 1.99 -4.23 -11.21
N GLN A 33 2.26 -2.91 -11.23
CA GLN A 33 3.57 -2.35 -11.58
C GLN A 33 4.57 -2.41 -10.43
N VAL A 34 4.09 -2.60 -9.20
CA VAL A 34 4.97 -2.64 -8.02
C VAL A 34 5.63 -4.03 -7.92
N PRO A 35 6.97 -4.11 -7.86
CA PRO A 35 7.67 -5.37 -7.72
C PRO A 35 7.36 -6.04 -6.37
N LEU A 36 7.46 -7.36 -6.33
CA LEU A 36 7.36 -8.12 -5.09
C LEU A 36 8.68 -8.00 -4.32
N LEU A 37 8.59 -7.91 -3.00
CA LEU A 37 9.78 -7.82 -2.15
C LEU A 37 10.42 -9.19 -1.95
N SER A 38 11.76 -9.18 -1.92
CA SER A 38 12.58 -10.27 -1.40
C SER A 38 12.53 -10.29 0.14
N ARG A 39 13.08 -11.35 0.74
CA ARG A 39 13.15 -11.43 2.20
C ARG A 39 14.11 -10.39 2.76
N GLU A 40 15.21 -10.15 2.04
CA GLU A 40 16.21 -9.16 2.39
C GLU A 40 15.61 -7.75 2.33
N GLU A 41 14.86 -7.44 1.28
CA GLU A 41 14.16 -6.14 1.14
C GLU A 41 13.10 -5.95 2.23
N GLU A 42 12.32 -6.99 2.57
CA GLU A 42 11.39 -6.94 3.71
C GLU A 42 12.12 -6.61 5.02
N PHE A 43 13.32 -7.17 5.23
CA PHE A 43 14.12 -6.95 6.42
C PHE A 43 14.68 -5.52 6.49
N GLU A 44 15.19 -5.00 5.36
CA GLU A 44 15.71 -3.63 5.26
C GLU A 44 14.60 -2.59 5.49
N LEU A 45 13.45 -2.75 4.84
CA LEU A 45 12.30 -1.85 5.01
C LEU A 45 11.80 -1.86 6.46
N SER A 46 11.72 -3.04 7.08
CA SER A 46 11.31 -3.16 8.49
C SER A 46 12.25 -2.41 9.44
N GLU A 47 13.56 -2.41 9.15
CA GLU A 47 14.54 -1.65 9.95
C GLU A 47 14.35 -0.15 9.83
N LEU A 48 14.10 0.34 8.61
CA LEU A 48 13.86 1.75 8.35
C LEU A 48 12.56 2.22 9.02
N ILE A 49 11.50 1.41 8.96
CA ILE A 49 10.23 1.68 9.64
C ILE A 49 10.44 1.77 11.16
N GLU A 50 11.20 0.84 11.75
CA GLU A 50 11.51 0.85 13.18
C GLU A 50 12.27 2.13 13.58
N LYS A 51 13.34 2.46 12.85
CA LYS A 51 14.12 3.69 13.07
C LYS A 51 13.26 4.95 12.94
N GLY A 52 12.45 5.03 11.89
CA GLY A 52 11.57 6.18 11.66
C GLY A 52 10.48 6.32 12.73
N THR A 53 9.96 5.21 13.25
CA THR A 53 8.99 5.21 14.35
C THR A 53 9.62 5.75 15.64
N ILE A 54 10.84 5.30 15.97
CA ILE A 54 11.60 5.81 17.11
C ILE A 54 11.88 7.31 16.93
N ALA A 55 12.33 7.71 15.75
CA ALA A 55 12.64 9.10 15.46
C ALA A 55 11.40 10.01 15.55
N SER A 56 10.26 9.55 15.03
CA SER A 56 8.96 10.23 15.14
C SER A 56 8.56 10.46 16.59
N ARG A 57 8.74 9.46 17.46
CA ARG A 57 8.46 9.57 18.89
C ARG A 57 9.36 10.60 19.56
N ILE A 58 10.67 10.55 19.31
CA ILE A 58 11.62 11.50 19.89
C ILE A 58 11.32 12.92 19.43
N LEU A 59 11.04 13.14 18.14
CA LEU A 59 10.65 14.44 17.61
C LEU A 59 9.38 14.99 18.27
N ALA A 60 8.39 14.15 18.52
CA ALA A 60 7.17 14.56 19.23
C ALA A 60 7.44 14.97 20.70
N GLU A 61 8.40 14.32 21.37
CA GLU A 61 8.84 14.69 22.73
C GLU A 61 9.65 16.01 22.74
N ILE A 62 10.42 16.28 21.68
CA ILE A 62 11.17 17.54 21.47
C ILE A 62 10.21 18.70 21.22
N ASP A 63 9.20 18.50 20.36
CA ASP A 63 8.23 19.54 19.98
C ASP A 63 7.20 19.84 21.10
N ALA A 64 7.23 19.11 22.22
CA ALA A 64 6.32 19.33 23.34
C ALA A 64 6.58 20.70 24.02
N PRO A 65 5.54 21.47 24.38
CA PRO A 65 5.68 22.85 24.89
C PRO A 65 6.54 23.00 26.16
N GLU A 66 6.63 21.92 26.94
CA GLU A 66 7.34 21.87 28.23
C GLU A 66 8.76 21.31 28.09
N SER A 67 9.15 20.93 26.87
CA SER A 67 10.46 20.35 26.58
C SER A 67 11.54 21.43 26.47
N CYS A 68 12.66 21.22 27.16
CA CYS A 68 13.91 21.93 26.90
C CYS A 68 14.91 20.90 26.35
N PRO A 69 14.89 20.62 25.04
CA PRO A 69 15.72 19.59 24.46
C PRO A 69 17.21 19.99 24.56
N LEU A 70 18.02 19.10 25.15
CA LEU A 70 19.49 19.17 25.16
C LEU A 70 20.10 18.57 23.88
N ILE A 71 19.32 18.53 22.80
CA ILE A 71 19.66 17.88 21.53
C ILE A 71 20.05 18.99 20.54
N ASP A 72 21.16 18.79 19.84
CA ASP A 72 21.62 19.77 18.85
C ASP A 72 20.80 19.71 17.55
N GLU A 73 20.92 20.76 16.73
CA GLU A 73 20.20 20.84 15.45
C GLU A 73 20.61 19.72 14.48
N ALA A 74 21.84 19.20 14.58
CA ALA A 74 22.33 18.13 13.71
C ALA A 74 21.61 16.81 13.99
N GLU A 75 21.41 16.47 15.26
CA GLU A 75 20.66 15.28 15.67
C GLU A 75 19.17 15.44 15.37
N ILE A 76 18.58 16.64 15.52
CA ILE A 76 17.21 16.91 15.07
C ILE A 76 17.07 16.68 13.55
N ALA A 77 18.02 17.16 12.75
CA ALA A 77 18.03 16.93 11.30
C ALA A 77 18.14 15.45 10.95
N ARG A 78 18.96 14.69 11.69
CA ARG A 78 19.09 13.23 11.53
C ARG A 78 17.79 12.50 11.86
N LEU A 79 17.14 12.84 12.99
CA LEU A 79 15.86 12.26 13.37
C LEU A 79 14.78 12.53 12.32
N ARG A 80 14.74 13.73 11.74
CA ARG A 80 13.82 14.06 10.64
C ARG A 80 14.11 13.21 9.40
N ALA A 81 15.38 12.96 9.07
CA ALA A 81 15.76 12.09 7.97
C ALA A 81 15.36 10.62 8.21
N ASP A 82 15.61 10.11 9.42
CA ASP A 82 15.22 8.74 9.81
C ASP A 82 13.69 8.57 9.78
N LYS A 83 12.94 9.57 10.26
CA LYS A 83 11.47 9.59 10.14
C LYS A 83 11.03 9.51 8.68
N ALA A 84 11.56 10.37 7.81
CA ALA A 84 11.19 10.39 6.39
C ALA A 84 11.52 9.07 5.69
N ALA A 85 12.68 8.48 5.98
CA ALA A 85 13.06 7.17 5.44
C ALA A 85 12.14 6.04 5.93
N GLY A 86 11.72 6.09 7.20
CA GLY A 86 10.76 5.14 7.75
C GLY A 86 9.36 5.27 7.12
N ASP A 87 8.88 6.50 6.92
CA ASP A 87 7.60 6.77 6.24
C ASP A 87 7.61 6.23 4.79
N GLU A 88 8.70 6.46 4.04
CA GLU A 88 8.86 5.94 2.68
C GLU A 88 8.96 4.41 2.64
N ALA A 89 9.66 3.83 3.62
CA ALA A 89 9.77 2.37 3.74
C ALA A 89 8.42 1.73 4.07
N PHE A 90 7.62 2.36 4.93
CA PHE A 90 6.25 1.93 5.25
C PHE A 90 5.37 1.91 4.00
N ASP A 91 5.38 2.99 3.23
CA ASP A 91 4.63 3.10 1.98
C ASP A 91 5.06 2.04 0.96
N THR A 92 6.37 1.83 0.83
CA THR A 92 6.94 0.82 -0.08
C THR A 92 6.49 -0.59 0.31
N MET A 93 6.58 -0.92 1.60
CA MET A 93 6.18 -2.22 2.14
C MET A 93 4.68 -2.47 1.96
N CYS A 94 3.84 -1.46 2.20
CA CYS A 94 2.41 -1.55 1.94
C CYS A 94 2.13 -1.77 0.45
N ARG A 95 2.71 -0.95 -0.44
CA ARG A 95 2.47 -1.00 -1.89
C ARG A 95 2.84 -2.35 -2.50
N ALA A 96 3.97 -2.93 -2.09
CA ALA A 96 4.39 -4.24 -2.59
C ALA A 96 3.42 -5.37 -2.20
N ASN A 97 2.65 -5.18 -1.12
CA ASN A 97 1.72 -6.17 -0.59
C ASN A 97 0.24 -5.91 -0.95
N LEU A 98 -0.10 -4.85 -1.70
CA LEU A 98 -1.48 -4.59 -2.14
C LEU A 98 -2.07 -5.75 -2.97
N ARG A 99 -1.23 -6.49 -3.70
CA ARG A 99 -1.65 -7.68 -4.46
C ARG A 99 -2.14 -8.80 -3.56
N LEU A 100 -1.57 -8.96 -2.36
CA LEU A 100 -2.02 -9.92 -1.36
C LEU A 100 -3.45 -9.57 -0.91
N VAL A 101 -3.70 -8.31 -0.59
CA VAL A 101 -5.03 -7.81 -0.19
C VAL A 101 -6.09 -8.14 -1.23
N VAL A 102 -5.83 -7.83 -2.51
CA VAL A 102 -6.75 -8.18 -3.60
C VAL A 102 -7.00 -9.68 -3.69
N SER A 103 -5.96 -10.50 -3.53
CA SER A 103 -6.07 -11.97 -3.59
C SER A 103 -6.95 -12.54 -2.48
N ILE A 104 -6.95 -11.91 -1.30
CA ILE A 104 -7.80 -12.28 -0.16
C ILE A 104 -9.22 -11.75 -0.38
N ALA A 105 -9.38 -10.47 -0.73
CA ALA A 105 -10.67 -9.82 -0.96
C ALA A 105 -11.51 -10.50 -2.05
N LYS A 106 -10.87 -11.03 -3.11
CA LYS A 106 -11.54 -11.81 -4.16
C LYS A 106 -12.31 -13.03 -3.62
N ARG A 107 -11.86 -13.64 -2.51
CA ARG A 107 -12.54 -14.80 -1.89
C ARG A 107 -13.87 -14.42 -1.22
N TYR A 108 -14.05 -13.14 -0.90
CA TYR A 108 -15.24 -12.58 -0.26
C TYR A 108 -16.15 -11.83 -1.24
N SER A 109 -15.76 -11.76 -2.52
CA SER A 109 -16.56 -11.14 -3.57
C SER A 109 -17.89 -11.87 -3.79
N GLY A 110 -18.92 -11.12 -4.20
CA GLY A 110 -20.25 -11.68 -4.46
C GLY A 110 -21.15 -11.85 -3.23
N ARG A 111 -20.72 -11.37 -2.05
CA ARG A 111 -21.49 -11.41 -0.79
C ARG A 111 -22.19 -10.09 -0.46
N GLY A 112 -22.53 -9.29 -1.48
CA GLY A 112 -23.29 -8.04 -1.34
C GLY A 112 -22.47 -6.76 -1.14
N MET A 113 -21.13 -6.83 -1.08
CA MET A 113 -20.23 -5.68 -1.01
C MET A 113 -19.38 -5.57 -2.28
N ALA A 114 -19.05 -4.35 -2.72
CA ALA A 114 -18.21 -4.15 -3.89
C ALA A 114 -16.75 -4.57 -3.60
N LEU A 115 -16.04 -5.04 -4.63
CA LEU A 115 -14.65 -5.50 -4.47
C LEU A 115 -13.73 -4.40 -3.94
N LEU A 116 -13.91 -3.15 -4.38
CA LEU A 116 -13.09 -2.04 -3.92
C LEU A 116 -13.29 -1.79 -2.42
N ASP A 117 -14.52 -1.87 -1.91
CA ASP A 117 -14.77 -1.69 -0.48
C ASP A 117 -14.06 -2.75 0.36
N LEU A 118 -14.13 -4.03 -0.07
CA LEU A 118 -13.39 -5.13 0.58
C LEU A 118 -11.87 -4.92 0.53
N VAL A 119 -11.37 -4.38 -0.58
CA VAL A 119 -9.95 -4.05 -0.73
C VAL A 119 -9.55 -2.90 0.19
N GLN A 120 -10.40 -1.88 0.37
CA GLN A 120 -10.11 -0.77 1.28
C GLN A 120 -10.01 -1.26 2.73
N GLU A 121 -10.94 -2.10 3.18
CA GLU A 121 -10.87 -2.72 4.51
C GLU A 121 -9.60 -3.60 4.65
N GLY A 122 -9.28 -4.36 3.62
CA GLY A 122 -8.06 -5.16 3.58
C GLY A 122 -6.78 -4.32 3.63
N ASN A 123 -6.76 -3.14 2.99
CA ASN A 123 -5.63 -2.22 3.03
C ASN A 123 -5.45 -1.61 4.43
N LEU A 124 -6.53 -1.32 5.16
CA LEU A 124 -6.45 -0.93 6.57
C LEU A 124 -5.85 -2.04 7.44
N GLY A 125 -6.24 -3.29 7.19
CA GLY A 125 -5.65 -4.46 7.85
C GLY A 125 -4.16 -4.62 7.52
N LEU A 126 -3.79 -4.41 6.26
CA LEU A 126 -2.41 -4.47 5.79
C LEU A 126 -1.52 -3.45 6.50
N MET A 127 -1.94 -2.17 6.55
CA MET A 127 -1.17 -1.12 7.23
C MET A 127 -0.89 -1.47 8.70
N ARG A 128 -1.91 -1.95 9.42
CA ARG A 128 -1.75 -2.43 10.80
C ARG A 128 -0.82 -3.63 10.93
N ALA A 129 -0.79 -4.50 9.93
CA ALA A 129 0.12 -5.64 9.91
C ALA A 129 1.56 -5.17 9.69
N VAL A 130 1.79 -4.19 8.80
CA VAL A 130 3.11 -3.58 8.58
C VAL A 130 3.62 -2.90 9.86
N GLU A 131 2.78 -2.13 10.56
CA GLU A 131 3.15 -1.48 11.84
C GLU A 131 3.62 -2.47 12.92
N LYS A 132 3.12 -3.71 12.89
CA LYS A 132 3.36 -4.73 13.93
C LYS A 132 4.29 -5.85 13.48
N PHE A 133 4.76 -5.80 12.24
CA PHE A 133 5.58 -6.86 11.69
C PHE A 133 6.93 -6.88 12.41
N ASP A 134 7.33 -8.08 12.84
CA ASP A 134 8.58 -8.29 13.56
C ASP A 134 9.49 -9.19 12.73
N ARG A 135 10.50 -8.57 12.11
CA ARG A 135 11.51 -9.23 11.28
C ARG A 135 12.34 -10.28 12.04
N HIS A 136 12.46 -10.16 13.37
CA HIS A 136 13.26 -11.07 14.19
C HIS A 136 12.58 -12.42 14.42
N LYS A 137 11.27 -12.53 14.17
CA LYS A 137 10.52 -13.79 14.26
C LYS A 137 10.83 -14.77 13.13
N GLY A 138 11.56 -14.34 12.09
CA GLY A 138 12.08 -15.22 11.04
C GLY A 138 11.06 -15.70 10.01
N PHE A 139 9.83 -15.19 10.03
CA PHE A 139 8.79 -15.45 9.03
C PHE A 139 8.72 -14.33 7.99
N LYS A 140 8.27 -14.65 6.77
CA LYS A 140 7.98 -13.64 5.73
C LYS A 140 6.76 -12.82 6.12
N PHE A 141 6.70 -11.58 5.63
CA PHE A 141 5.56 -10.70 5.90
C PHE A 141 4.22 -11.31 5.47
N SER A 142 4.18 -11.93 4.29
CA SER A 142 2.96 -12.54 3.75
C SER A 142 2.37 -13.65 4.65
N THR A 143 3.22 -14.35 5.40
CA THR A 143 2.79 -15.37 6.37
C THR A 143 2.18 -14.74 7.62
N TYR A 144 2.68 -13.58 8.04
CA TYR A 144 2.14 -12.85 9.19
C TYR A 144 0.81 -12.14 8.86
N ALA A 145 0.65 -11.69 7.62
CA ALA A 145 -0.48 -10.88 7.16
C ALA A 145 -1.71 -11.66 6.66
N THR A 146 -1.65 -13.00 6.58
CA THR A 146 -2.74 -13.87 6.07
C THR A 146 -3.36 -14.67 7.19
#